data_AF-A0A1H4DVT6-F1
#
_entry.id   AF-A0A1H4DVT6-F1
#
_cell.length_a   1.000
_cell.length_b   1.000
_cell.length_c   1.000
_cell.angle_alpha   90.00
_cell.angle_beta   90.00
_cell.angle_gamma   90.00
#
_symmetry.space_group_name_H-M   'P 1'
#
loop_
_entity.id
_entity.type
_entity.pdbx_description
1 polymer ?
#
loop_
_entity_poly.entity_id
_entity_poly.type
_entity_poly.pdbx_seq_one_letter_code
_entity_poly.pdbx_strand_id
1 'polypeptide(L)'
;MQHLGLVLILCFIALAIITFYFGIHIKGRLTYINVLYVVSLIYSIFVSALFISHTSDLQVSLPEAYFNMSIYLLGLIVMQYMGWSRITKLRPWLHLLYLASLTGFPLITYTLSIQRTESIAAFSSTIVFLSLARYCEGKRDILTFILLAIGITGTIMTKPTSAIMCVSMFLIILISTIIKEQSVKSAIPKQFIVSLPIYILAVYFAPHHTLQHSVELLNAELVEHMTITIVAFEILWCVPVLFIFPSVRKFAKSLALHTVAGWMAVCIAFIYQMTNGIDIHLVTLHFGLFIAGHYIPFIAVFSFAAVNVSEGLITEAGFNPENGEITIKYDLATYGRRLIYNQLIYLIVLSFSFVLFFSNFPFYLLRIS
;
A
#
# COMPACT_ATOMS: atom_id res chain seq x y z
N MET A 1 4.12 19.73 -21.76
CA MET A 1 3.76 18.49 -21.03
C MET A 1 4.60 17.27 -21.45
N GLN A 2 4.76 16.97 -22.74
CA GLN A 2 5.60 15.83 -23.21
C GLN A 2 7.05 15.89 -22.66
N HIS A 3 7.67 17.07 -22.62
CA HIS A 3 9.00 17.25 -22.03
C HIS A 3 9.06 16.94 -20.53
N LEU A 4 8.00 17.23 -19.76
CA LEU A 4 7.95 16.93 -18.33
C LEU A 4 7.92 15.42 -18.10
N GLY A 5 7.15 14.69 -18.90
CA GLY A 5 7.09 13.24 -18.86
C GLY A 5 8.46 12.59 -19.13
N LEU A 6 9.19 13.08 -20.14
CA LEU A 6 10.54 12.60 -20.45
C LEU A 6 11.54 12.92 -19.32
N VAL A 7 11.44 14.10 -18.70
CA VAL A 7 12.25 14.45 -17.52
C VAL A 7 11.97 13.49 -16.36
N LEU A 8 10.71 13.15 -16.08
CA LEU A 8 10.35 12.19 -15.03
C LEU A 8 10.89 10.77 -15.32
N ILE A 9 10.88 10.34 -16.58
CA ILE A 9 11.52 9.08 -17.04
C ILE A 9 13.02 9.09 -16.73
N LEU A 10 13.72 10.13 -17.15
CA LEU A 10 15.16 10.25 -16.90
C LEU A 10 15.47 10.32 -15.40
N CYS A 11 14.65 11.02 -14.62
CA CYS A 11 14.79 11.08 -13.16
C CYS A 11 14.60 9.69 -12.51
N PHE A 12 13.60 8.91 -12.93
CA PHE A 12 13.40 7.56 -12.40
C PHE A 12 14.56 6.62 -12.78
N ILE A 13 15.02 6.67 -14.03
CA ILE A 13 16.19 5.88 -14.48
C ILE A 13 17.43 6.26 -13.66
N ALA A 14 17.67 7.55 -13.43
CA ALA A 14 18.75 8.02 -12.57
C ALA A 14 18.58 7.49 -11.14
N LEU A 15 17.38 7.57 -10.56
CA LEU A 15 17.09 7.03 -9.24
C LEU A 15 17.38 5.53 -9.16
N ALA A 16 16.96 4.74 -10.15
CA ALA A 16 17.20 3.31 -10.24
C ALA A 16 18.70 2.96 -10.31
N ILE A 17 19.47 3.67 -11.14
CA ILE A 17 20.92 3.51 -11.25
C ILE A 17 21.60 3.84 -9.91
N ILE A 18 21.19 4.95 -9.28
CA ILE A 18 21.71 5.36 -7.96
C ILE A 18 21.33 4.34 -6.88
N THR A 19 20.12 3.76 -6.93
CA THR A 19 19.70 2.68 -6.02
C THR A 19 20.62 1.47 -6.14
N PHE A 20 20.95 1.07 -7.37
CA PHE A 20 21.86 -0.05 -7.61
C PHE A 20 23.25 0.23 -7.03
N TYR A 21 23.79 1.43 -7.28
CA TYR A 21 25.07 1.87 -6.72
C TYR A 21 25.11 1.77 -5.19
N PHE A 22 24.11 2.30 -4.48
CA PHE A 22 24.04 2.21 -3.01
C PHE A 22 23.60 0.83 -2.49
N GLY A 23 23.07 -0.03 -3.36
CA GLY A 23 22.87 -1.44 -3.07
C GLY A 23 24.21 -2.16 -2.88
N ILE A 24 25.21 -1.78 -3.68
CA ILE A 24 26.58 -2.34 -3.61
C ILE A 24 27.40 -1.67 -2.51
N HIS A 25 27.37 -0.33 -2.43
CA HIS A 25 28.19 0.42 -1.48
C HIS A 25 27.50 0.60 -0.11
N ILE A 26 28.17 0.18 0.97
CA ILE A 26 27.67 0.33 2.34
C ILE A 26 27.67 1.81 2.77
N LYS A 27 28.74 2.54 2.44
CA LYS A 27 28.90 3.95 2.82
C LYS A 27 27.87 4.81 2.08
N GLY A 28 27.06 5.54 2.83
CA GLY A 28 26.03 6.44 2.28
C GLY A 28 24.67 5.79 2.03
N ARG A 29 24.53 4.47 2.28
CA ARG A 29 23.26 3.75 2.07
C ARG A 29 22.08 4.34 2.83
N LEU A 30 22.27 4.64 4.13
CA LEU A 30 21.22 5.24 4.96
C LEU A 30 20.85 6.64 4.47
N THR A 31 21.85 7.45 4.12
CA THR A 31 21.65 8.79 3.56
C THR A 31 20.83 8.72 2.27
N TYR A 32 21.18 7.81 1.37
CA TYR A 32 20.43 7.58 0.13
C TYR A 32 18.97 7.21 0.41
N ILE A 33 18.74 6.25 1.32
CA ILE A 33 17.37 5.86 1.70
C ILE A 33 16.61 7.07 2.24
N ASN A 34 17.19 7.86 3.15
CA ASN A 34 16.52 9.04 3.69
C ASN A 34 16.18 10.06 2.60
N VAL A 35 17.11 10.34 1.67
CA VAL A 35 16.87 11.22 0.53
C VAL A 35 15.72 10.68 -0.34
N LEU A 36 15.67 9.36 -0.57
CA LEU A 36 14.63 8.74 -1.38
C LEU A 36 13.22 8.98 -0.79
N TYR A 37 13.05 8.84 0.53
CA TYR A 37 11.78 9.15 1.20
C TYR A 37 11.42 10.63 1.11
N VAL A 38 12.38 11.54 1.36
CA VAL A 38 12.15 12.99 1.26
C VAL A 38 11.73 13.39 -0.15
N VAL A 39 12.45 12.91 -1.17
CA VAL A 39 12.14 13.18 -2.58
C VAL A 39 10.76 12.63 -2.95
N SER A 40 10.42 11.41 -2.50
CA SER A 40 9.10 10.82 -2.74
C SER A 40 7.97 11.63 -2.10
N LEU A 41 8.16 12.13 -0.87
CA LEU A 41 7.18 13.02 -0.22
C LEU A 41 7.00 14.35 -0.98
N ILE A 42 8.09 15.00 -1.37
CA ILE A 42 8.05 16.25 -2.16
C ILE A 42 7.33 16.01 -3.49
N TYR A 43 7.66 14.90 -4.17
CA TYR A 43 7.00 14.51 -5.41
C TYR A 43 5.49 14.37 -5.22
N SER A 44 5.03 13.64 -4.19
CA SER A 44 3.60 13.50 -3.91
C SER A 44 2.91 14.83 -3.61
N ILE A 45 3.54 15.72 -2.83
CA ILE A 45 2.99 17.06 -2.55
C ILE A 45 2.82 17.85 -3.86
N PHE A 46 3.84 17.84 -4.72
CA PHE A 46 3.81 18.56 -5.98
C PHE A 46 2.74 18.01 -6.93
N VAL A 47 2.65 16.69 -7.06
CA VAL A 47 1.63 16.03 -7.89
C VAL A 47 0.22 16.33 -7.38
N SER A 48 -0.02 16.28 -6.07
CA SER A 48 -1.31 16.67 -5.48
C SER A 48 -1.66 18.13 -5.79
N ALA A 49 -0.72 19.04 -5.61
CA ALA A 49 -0.94 20.47 -5.86
C ALA A 49 -1.26 20.74 -7.34
N LEU A 50 -0.57 20.05 -8.26
CA LEU A 50 -0.90 20.11 -9.68
C LEU A 50 -2.32 19.63 -9.95
N PHE A 51 -2.75 18.51 -9.36
CA PHE A 51 -4.13 18.05 -9.55
C PHE A 51 -5.16 19.05 -9.03
N ILE A 52 -4.95 19.63 -7.84
CA ILE A 52 -5.84 20.69 -7.29
C ILE A 52 -5.91 21.90 -8.22
N SER A 53 -4.79 22.31 -8.84
CA SER A 53 -4.84 23.44 -9.79
C SER A 53 -5.72 23.18 -11.03
N HIS A 54 -6.03 21.90 -11.30
CA HIS A 54 -6.94 21.48 -12.37
C HIS A 54 -8.32 21.06 -11.84
N THR A 55 -8.64 21.27 -10.55
CA THR A 55 -9.96 20.95 -9.98
C THR A 55 -11.04 22.00 -10.25
N SER A 56 -10.74 23.06 -11.01
CA SER A 56 -11.75 24.03 -11.48
C SER A 56 -12.93 23.35 -12.17
N ASP A 57 -12.71 22.15 -12.73
CA ASP A 57 -13.69 21.40 -13.50
C ASP A 57 -14.50 20.41 -12.63
N LEU A 58 -14.19 20.26 -11.34
CA LEU A 58 -14.57 19.09 -10.53
C LEU A 58 -15.64 19.32 -9.45
N GLN A 59 -16.35 20.45 -9.47
CA GLN A 59 -17.44 20.78 -8.53
C GLN A 59 -17.09 20.75 -7.03
N VAL A 60 -15.81 20.54 -6.65
CA VAL A 60 -15.34 20.59 -5.26
C VAL A 60 -14.79 21.98 -4.96
N SER A 61 -15.16 22.54 -3.82
CA SER A 61 -14.63 23.82 -3.37
C SER A 61 -13.12 23.72 -3.09
N LEU A 62 -12.36 24.76 -3.44
CA LEU A 62 -10.90 24.78 -3.22
C LEU A 62 -10.49 24.50 -1.76
N PRO A 63 -11.17 25.03 -0.72
CA PRO A 63 -10.87 24.70 0.67
C PRO A 63 -11.05 23.22 1.00
N GLU A 64 -12.07 22.58 0.42
CA GLU A 64 -12.33 21.16 0.62
C GLU A 64 -11.27 20.28 -0.04
N ALA A 65 -10.83 20.64 -1.25
CA ALA A 65 -9.74 19.92 -1.92
C ALA A 65 -8.43 19.95 -1.11
N TYR A 66 -8.08 21.12 -0.54
CA TYR A 66 -6.91 21.23 0.34
C TYR A 66 -7.05 20.44 1.65
N PHE A 67 -8.26 20.40 2.22
CA PHE A 67 -8.53 19.59 3.40
C PHE A 67 -8.34 18.09 3.11
N ASN A 68 -8.92 17.60 2.02
CA ASN A 68 -8.80 16.20 1.61
C ASN A 68 -7.33 15.83 1.33
N MET A 69 -6.61 16.66 0.58
CA MET A 69 -5.18 16.49 0.34
C MET A 69 -4.37 16.45 1.64
N SER A 70 -4.68 17.31 2.61
CA SER A 70 -3.96 17.33 3.89
C SER A 70 -4.11 16.03 4.66
N ILE A 71 -5.32 15.46 4.69
CA ILE A 71 -5.59 14.16 5.32
C ILE A 71 -4.83 13.04 4.59
N TYR A 72 -4.88 13.03 3.26
CA TYR A 72 -4.12 12.07 2.48
C TYR A 72 -2.61 12.16 2.75
N LEU A 73 -2.04 13.37 2.76
CA LEU A 73 -0.62 13.57 3.03
C LEU A 73 -0.21 13.09 4.42
N LEU A 74 -1.07 13.28 5.43
CA LEU A 74 -0.84 12.69 6.75
C LEU A 74 -0.80 11.16 6.68
N GLY A 75 -1.73 10.55 5.92
CA GLY A 75 -1.70 9.11 5.65
C GLY A 75 -0.41 8.67 4.98
N LEU A 76 -0.02 9.38 3.91
CA LEU A 76 1.20 9.10 3.16
C LEU A 76 2.45 9.19 4.04
N ILE A 77 2.55 10.19 4.93
CA ILE A 77 3.65 10.32 5.89
C ILE A 77 3.71 9.08 6.80
N VAL A 78 2.56 8.60 7.29
CA VAL A 78 2.52 7.39 8.11
C VAL A 78 2.93 6.16 7.30
N MET A 79 2.45 6.01 6.06
CA MET A 79 2.85 4.90 5.18
C MET A 79 4.37 4.94 4.91
N GLN A 80 4.90 6.10 4.56
CA GLN A 80 6.34 6.30 4.35
C GLN A 80 7.15 5.98 5.62
N TYR A 81 6.70 6.44 6.79
CA TYR A 81 7.29 6.08 8.07
C TYR A 81 7.32 4.57 8.27
N MET A 82 6.24 3.85 7.92
CA MET A 82 6.21 2.40 8.02
C MET A 82 7.27 1.76 7.14
N GLY A 83 7.33 2.10 5.84
CA GLY A 83 8.34 1.57 4.94
C GLY A 83 9.75 1.90 5.41
N TRP A 84 9.98 3.13 5.86
CA TRP A 84 11.30 3.55 6.34
C TRP A 84 11.70 2.78 7.60
N SER A 85 10.80 2.58 8.56
CA SER A 85 11.14 1.95 9.85
C SER A 85 11.25 0.43 9.80
N ARG A 86 10.60 -0.23 8.82
CA ARG A 86 10.41 -1.70 8.82
C ARG A 86 11.10 -2.45 7.69
N ILE A 87 11.32 -1.79 6.55
CA ILE A 87 12.03 -2.42 5.44
C ILE A 87 13.52 -2.42 5.76
N THR A 88 14.18 -3.55 5.46
CA THR A 88 15.60 -3.71 5.72
C THR A 88 16.43 -2.65 5.01
N LYS A 89 17.24 -1.92 5.79
CA LYS A 89 18.17 -0.92 5.26
C LYS A 89 19.29 -1.54 4.44
N LEU A 90 19.44 -2.87 4.48
CA LEU A 90 20.46 -3.60 3.73
C LEU A 90 20.19 -3.63 2.22
N ARG A 91 18.94 -3.41 1.81
CA ARG A 91 18.50 -3.55 0.40
C ARG A 91 17.75 -2.29 -0.06
N PRO A 92 18.46 -1.22 -0.50
CA PRO A 92 17.84 0.06 -0.88
C PRO A 92 16.76 -0.05 -1.95
N TRP A 93 16.86 -1.01 -2.86
CA TRP A 93 15.88 -1.22 -3.92
C TRP A 93 14.53 -1.73 -3.43
N LEU A 94 14.46 -2.35 -2.25
CA LEU A 94 13.17 -2.64 -1.60
C LEU A 94 12.47 -1.34 -1.18
N HIS A 95 13.21 -0.32 -0.75
CA HIS A 95 12.64 0.99 -0.46
C HIS A 95 12.18 1.70 -1.73
N LEU A 96 12.93 1.57 -2.84
CA LEU A 96 12.48 2.08 -4.14
C LEU A 96 11.19 1.40 -4.59
N LEU A 97 11.12 0.06 -4.54
CA LEU A 97 9.90 -0.69 -4.85
C LEU A 97 8.73 -0.22 -4.00
N TYR A 98 8.94 -0.10 -2.69
CA TYR A 98 7.91 0.36 -1.76
C TYR A 98 7.38 1.75 -2.14
N LEU A 99 8.28 2.72 -2.33
CA LEU A 99 7.91 4.09 -2.63
C LEU A 99 7.31 4.25 -4.03
N ALA A 100 7.81 3.50 -5.03
CA ALA A 100 7.22 3.44 -6.35
C ALA A 100 5.81 2.85 -6.32
N SER A 101 5.57 1.82 -5.49
CA SER A 101 4.22 1.27 -5.27
C SER A 101 3.29 2.25 -4.55
N LEU A 102 3.84 3.02 -3.61
CA LEU A 102 3.08 4.00 -2.82
C LEU A 102 2.68 5.23 -3.64
N THR A 103 3.60 5.74 -4.48
CA THR A 103 3.50 7.04 -5.15
C THR A 103 3.33 6.95 -6.66
N GLY A 104 3.46 5.75 -7.24
CA GLY A 104 3.34 5.49 -8.69
C GLY A 104 1.93 5.64 -9.24
N PHE A 105 0.94 5.86 -8.38
CA PHE A 105 -0.44 6.07 -8.79
C PHE A 105 -0.89 7.53 -8.63
N PRO A 106 -0.55 8.44 -9.56
CA PRO A 106 -1.18 9.75 -9.68
C PRO A 106 -2.70 9.72 -9.58
N LEU A 107 -3.36 8.66 -10.06
CA LEU A 107 -4.79 8.46 -9.91
C LEU A 107 -5.22 8.36 -8.44
N ILE A 108 -4.41 7.75 -7.57
CA ILE A 108 -4.65 7.72 -6.12
C ILE A 108 -4.59 9.15 -5.57
N THR A 109 -3.54 9.88 -5.92
CA THR A 109 -3.38 11.27 -5.49
C THR A 109 -4.54 12.16 -5.95
N TYR A 110 -5.02 11.96 -7.18
CA TYR A 110 -6.17 12.64 -7.74
C TYR A 110 -7.47 12.30 -7.00
N THR A 111 -7.82 11.01 -6.93
CA THR A 111 -9.07 10.53 -6.30
C THR A 111 -9.15 10.97 -4.84
N LEU A 112 -8.04 10.87 -4.11
CA LEU A 112 -7.99 11.26 -2.70
C LEU A 112 -8.08 12.78 -2.51
N SER A 113 -7.59 13.59 -3.44
CA SER A 113 -7.70 15.05 -3.33
C SER A 113 -9.14 15.55 -3.55
N ILE A 114 -9.98 14.77 -4.25
CA ILE A 114 -11.36 15.16 -4.59
C ILE A 114 -12.35 14.55 -3.60
N GLN A 115 -12.18 13.28 -3.23
CA GLN A 115 -13.16 12.56 -2.42
C GLN A 115 -12.76 12.50 -0.95
N ARG A 116 -13.50 13.22 -0.11
CA ARG A 116 -13.29 13.29 1.34
C ARG A 116 -13.32 11.92 2.00
N THR A 117 -14.31 11.10 1.65
CA THR A 117 -14.51 9.76 2.23
C THR A 117 -13.31 8.84 1.94
N GLU A 118 -12.77 8.88 0.73
CA GLU A 118 -11.60 8.09 0.35
C GLU A 118 -10.34 8.54 1.08
N SER A 119 -10.13 9.85 1.21
CA SER A 119 -8.99 10.41 1.95
C SER A 119 -8.98 9.99 3.42
N ILE A 120 -10.13 10.12 4.10
CA ILE A 120 -10.24 9.71 5.50
C ILE A 120 -10.13 8.18 5.61
N ALA A 121 -10.76 7.41 4.72
CA ALA A 121 -10.64 5.96 4.71
C ALA A 121 -9.18 5.51 4.53
N ALA A 122 -8.43 6.13 3.60
CA ALA A 122 -7.02 5.84 3.37
C ALA A 122 -6.15 6.16 4.59
N PHE A 123 -6.36 7.31 5.22
CA PHE A 123 -5.68 7.66 6.45
C PHE A 123 -6.00 6.66 7.57
N SER A 124 -7.28 6.40 7.84
CA SER A 124 -7.73 5.50 8.90
C SER A 124 -7.25 4.06 8.68
N SER A 125 -7.33 3.52 7.47
CA SER A 125 -6.79 2.18 7.14
C SER A 125 -5.28 2.10 7.34
N THR A 126 -4.54 3.17 7.03
CA THR A 126 -3.10 3.25 7.31
C THR A 126 -2.81 3.19 8.81
N ILE A 127 -3.59 3.91 9.62
CA ILE A 127 -3.47 3.87 11.08
C ILE A 127 -3.76 2.46 11.61
N VAL A 128 -4.79 1.79 11.10
CA VAL A 128 -5.07 0.37 11.43
C VAL A 128 -3.86 -0.49 11.09
N PHE A 129 -3.33 -0.36 9.88
CA PHE A 129 -2.19 -1.16 9.42
C PHE A 129 -0.93 -0.94 10.26
N LEU A 130 -0.61 0.32 10.60
CA LEU A 130 0.49 0.64 11.52
C LEU A 130 0.28 0.00 12.90
N SER A 131 -0.94 0.06 13.43
CA SER A 131 -1.29 -0.49 14.74
C SER A 131 -1.13 -2.01 14.76
N LEU A 132 -1.60 -2.68 13.71
CA LEU A 132 -1.46 -4.13 13.58
C LEU A 132 0.01 -4.53 13.36
N ALA A 133 0.79 -3.75 12.61
CA ALA A 133 2.23 -3.98 12.48
C ALA A 133 2.94 -3.88 13.85
N ARG A 134 2.66 -2.83 14.64
CA ARG A 134 3.16 -2.69 16.01
C ARG A 134 2.73 -3.86 16.91
N TYR A 135 1.48 -4.27 16.82
CA TYR A 135 0.96 -5.41 17.57
C TYR A 135 1.73 -6.70 17.24
N CYS A 136 1.98 -6.96 15.95
CA CYS A 136 2.78 -8.11 15.49
C CYS A 136 4.26 -8.02 15.92
N GLU A 137 4.81 -6.81 16.06
CA GLU A 137 6.15 -6.58 16.63
C GLU A 137 6.22 -6.80 18.16
N GLY A 138 5.10 -7.16 18.81
CA GLY A 138 5.02 -7.34 20.25
C GLY A 138 4.84 -6.03 21.04
N LYS A 139 4.73 -4.87 20.37
CA LYS A 139 4.45 -3.57 21.00
C LYS A 139 2.95 -3.46 21.33
N ARG A 140 2.47 -4.26 22.29
CA ARG A 140 1.06 -4.29 22.73
C ARG A 140 0.77 -3.27 23.83
N ASP A 141 1.16 -2.03 23.60
CA ASP A 141 0.99 -0.90 24.51
C ASP A 141 -0.35 -0.16 24.28
N ILE A 142 -0.70 0.74 25.21
CA ILE A 142 -1.93 1.55 25.13
C ILE A 142 -1.99 2.32 23.80
N LEU A 143 -0.87 2.88 23.34
CA LEU A 143 -0.79 3.60 22.08
C LEU A 143 -1.24 2.73 20.90
N THR A 144 -0.79 1.48 20.82
CA THR A 144 -1.16 0.56 19.73
C THR A 144 -2.67 0.29 19.70
N PHE A 145 -3.30 0.13 20.86
CA PHE A 145 -4.75 -0.10 20.92
C PHE A 145 -5.57 1.17 20.67
N ILE A 146 -5.09 2.35 21.12
CA ILE A 146 -5.73 3.64 20.79
C ILE A 146 -5.67 3.90 19.29
N LEU A 147 -4.49 3.73 18.66
CA LEU A 147 -4.35 3.88 17.21
C LEU A 147 -5.26 2.89 16.46
N LEU A 148 -5.31 1.63 16.90
CA LEU A 148 -6.19 0.62 16.30
C LEU A 148 -7.66 1.03 16.38
N ALA A 149 -8.09 1.52 17.54
CA ALA A 149 -9.48 1.95 17.74
C ALA A 149 -9.84 3.17 16.90
N ILE A 150 -8.98 4.20 16.88
CA ILE A 150 -9.16 5.38 16.04
C ILE A 150 -9.24 4.99 14.56
N GLY A 151 -8.34 4.10 14.11
CA GLY A 151 -8.31 3.62 12.74
C GLY A 151 -9.59 2.87 12.36
N ILE A 152 -10.01 1.88 13.17
CA ILE A 152 -11.23 1.10 12.90
C ILE A 152 -12.47 2.01 12.92
N THR A 153 -12.62 2.85 13.95
CA THR A 153 -13.74 3.80 14.04
C THR A 153 -13.77 4.74 12.84
N GLY A 154 -12.63 5.30 12.45
CA GLY A 154 -12.53 6.16 11.27
C GLY A 154 -12.93 5.44 9.98
N THR A 155 -12.54 4.18 9.79
CA THR A 155 -12.97 3.40 8.61
C THR A 155 -14.47 3.09 8.61
N ILE A 156 -15.06 2.75 9.77
CA ILE A 156 -16.50 2.47 9.90
C ILE A 156 -17.33 3.72 9.57
N MET A 157 -16.87 4.90 10.02
CA MET A 157 -17.57 6.17 9.79
C MET A 157 -17.45 6.70 8.36
N THR A 158 -16.57 6.12 7.52
CA THR A 158 -16.24 6.68 6.21
C THR A 158 -16.63 5.77 5.06
N LYS A 159 -16.20 4.51 5.08
CA LYS A 159 -16.39 3.59 3.95
C LYS A 159 -16.56 2.15 4.44
N PRO A 160 -17.75 1.55 4.26
CA PRO A 160 -18.05 0.20 4.74
C PRO A 160 -17.07 -0.86 4.23
N THR A 161 -16.63 -0.78 2.97
CA THR A 161 -15.67 -1.75 2.41
C THR A 161 -14.32 -1.69 3.11
N SER A 162 -13.77 -0.49 3.31
CA SER A 162 -12.52 -0.29 4.05
C SER A 162 -12.64 -0.77 5.50
N ALA A 163 -13.82 -0.58 6.11
CA ALA A 163 -14.11 -1.07 7.45
C ALA A 163 -14.10 -2.61 7.51
N ILE A 164 -14.79 -3.29 6.58
CA ILE A 164 -14.79 -4.76 6.47
C ILE A 164 -13.35 -5.28 6.35
N MET A 165 -12.54 -4.66 5.51
CA MET A 165 -11.15 -5.06 5.33
C MET A 165 -10.33 -4.85 6.61
N CYS A 166 -10.43 -3.69 7.26
CA CYS A 166 -9.71 -3.39 8.50
C CYS A 166 -10.09 -4.33 9.65
N VAL A 167 -11.39 -4.59 9.83
CA VAL A 167 -11.91 -5.49 10.85
C VAL A 167 -11.47 -6.92 10.57
N SER A 168 -11.56 -7.38 9.31
CA SER A 168 -11.11 -8.72 8.93
C SER A 168 -9.62 -8.91 9.19
N MET A 169 -8.79 -7.92 8.82
CA MET A 169 -7.35 -7.94 9.07
C MET A 169 -7.05 -8.03 10.57
N PHE A 170 -7.75 -7.26 11.41
CA PHE A 170 -7.62 -7.35 12.87
C PHE A 170 -8.01 -8.74 13.40
N LEU A 171 -9.16 -9.28 12.98
CA LEU A 171 -9.64 -10.60 13.43
C LEU A 171 -8.67 -11.72 13.04
N ILE A 172 -8.15 -11.71 11.81
CA ILE A 172 -7.17 -12.71 11.35
C ILE A 172 -5.92 -12.69 12.24
N ILE A 173 -5.38 -11.51 12.54
CA ILE A 173 -4.19 -11.36 13.39
C ILE A 173 -4.49 -11.78 14.82
N LEU A 174 -5.66 -11.40 15.36
CA LEU A 174 -6.08 -11.75 16.70
C LEU A 174 -6.21 -13.27 16.86
N ILE A 175 -6.93 -13.94 15.96
CA ILE A 175 -7.09 -15.40 15.95
C ILE A 175 -5.73 -16.09 15.82
N SER A 176 -4.89 -15.63 14.88
CA SER A 176 -3.54 -16.18 14.69
C SER A 176 -2.69 -16.07 15.95
N THR A 177 -2.83 -14.96 16.69
CA THR A 177 -2.10 -14.73 17.94
C THR A 177 -2.61 -15.62 19.07
N ILE A 178 -3.92 -15.78 19.19
CA ILE A 178 -4.54 -16.69 20.18
C ILE A 178 -4.07 -18.13 19.94
N ILE A 179 -4.05 -18.59 18.68
CA ILE A 179 -3.57 -19.92 18.31
C ILE A 179 -2.09 -20.07 18.69
N LYS A 180 -1.26 -19.08 18.36
CA LYS A 180 0.18 -19.12 18.62
C LYS A 180 0.53 -19.10 20.11
N GLU A 181 -0.16 -18.27 20.89
CA GLU A 181 0.15 -18.05 22.32
C GLU A 181 -0.69 -18.92 23.26
N GLN A 182 -1.67 -19.64 22.73
CA GLN A 182 -2.61 -20.50 23.47
C GLN A 182 -3.33 -19.77 24.62
N SER A 183 -3.41 -18.43 24.56
CA SER A 183 -3.94 -17.60 25.64
C SER A 183 -4.60 -16.33 25.11
N VAL A 184 -5.90 -16.19 25.37
CA VAL A 184 -6.66 -14.98 25.03
C VAL A 184 -6.17 -13.77 25.83
N LYS A 185 -5.76 -13.97 27.09
CA LYS A 185 -5.26 -12.89 27.96
C LYS A 185 -3.96 -12.27 27.43
N SER A 186 -3.14 -13.08 26.75
CA SER A 186 -1.89 -12.62 26.13
C SER A 186 -2.17 -11.83 24.85
N ALA A 187 -3.16 -12.28 24.07
CA ALA A 187 -3.58 -11.60 22.84
C ALA A 187 -4.33 -10.28 23.11
N ILE A 188 -5.17 -10.23 24.15
CA ILE A 188 -5.97 -9.07 24.53
C ILE A 188 -5.60 -8.67 25.97
N PRO A 189 -4.52 -7.88 26.15
CA PRO A 189 -4.09 -7.48 27.47
C PRO A 189 -4.99 -6.35 27.99
N LYS A 190 -4.92 -6.04 29.30
CA LYS A 190 -5.81 -5.04 29.94
C LYS A 190 -5.76 -3.66 29.30
N GLN A 191 -4.66 -3.31 28.65
CA GLN A 191 -4.49 -2.06 27.90
C GLN A 191 -5.53 -1.90 26.78
N PHE A 192 -6.03 -3.00 26.20
CA PHE A 192 -7.09 -2.95 25.19
C PHE A 192 -8.39 -2.36 25.73
N ILE A 193 -8.70 -2.60 27.02
CA ILE A 193 -9.94 -2.12 27.66
C ILE A 193 -10.02 -0.59 27.62
N VAL A 194 -8.87 0.09 27.75
CA VAL A 194 -8.78 1.57 27.68
C VAL A 194 -9.25 2.11 26.33
N SER A 195 -9.10 1.32 25.25
CA SER A 195 -9.52 1.72 23.90
C SER A 195 -11.00 1.46 23.60
N LEU A 196 -11.70 0.66 24.42
CA LEU A 196 -13.12 0.29 24.19
C LEU A 196 -14.06 1.49 24.00
N PRO A 197 -13.98 2.59 24.77
CA PRO A 197 -14.86 3.75 24.58
C PRO A 197 -14.83 4.34 23.16
N ILE A 198 -13.70 4.23 22.46
CA ILE A 198 -13.55 4.75 21.09
C ILE A 198 -14.34 3.89 20.08
N TYR A 199 -14.44 2.58 20.31
CA TYR A 199 -15.25 1.70 19.46
C TYR A 199 -16.75 1.91 19.68
N ILE A 200 -17.18 2.29 20.89
CA ILE A 200 -18.58 2.61 21.17
C ILE A 200 -19.06 3.77 20.31
N LEU A 201 -18.21 4.78 20.07
CA LEU A 201 -18.51 5.87 19.14
C LEU A 201 -18.79 5.34 17.73
N ALA A 202 -18.00 4.39 17.24
CA ALA A 202 -18.22 3.80 15.91
C ALA A 202 -19.59 3.12 15.81
N VAL A 203 -19.95 2.32 16.81
CA VAL A 203 -21.24 1.62 16.85
C VAL A 203 -22.41 2.59 16.91
N TYR A 204 -22.25 3.69 17.67
CA TYR A 204 -23.28 4.72 17.79
C TYR A 204 -23.53 5.46 16.47
N PHE A 205 -22.48 5.79 15.71
CA PHE A 205 -22.61 6.56 14.46
C PHE A 205 -22.80 5.70 13.19
N ALA A 206 -22.50 4.40 13.23
CA ALA A 206 -22.61 3.52 12.06
C ALA A 206 -24.00 3.51 11.37
N PRO A 207 -25.14 3.49 12.09
CA PRO A 207 -26.46 3.44 11.44
C PRO A 207 -26.84 4.71 10.68
N HIS A 208 -26.19 5.84 10.92
CA HIS A 208 -26.53 7.12 10.30
C HIS A 208 -25.79 7.35 8.96
N HIS A 209 -24.70 6.62 8.72
CA HIS A 209 -23.88 6.79 7.50
C HIS A 209 -24.22 5.80 6.38
N THR A 210 -24.82 4.64 6.68
CA THR A 210 -25.17 3.63 5.67
C THR A 210 -26.31 4.03 4.74
N LEU A 211 -27.04 5.11 5.06
CA LEU A 211 -28.20 5.59 4.29
C LEU A 211 -27.87 6.65 3.22
N GLN A 212 -26.64 7.18 3.18
CA GLN A 212 -26.34 8.41 2.42
C GLN A 212 -25.51 8.19 1.13
N HIS A 213 -25.14 6.94 0.80
CA HIS A 213 -24.25 6.62 -0.33
C HIS A 213 -24.95 6.27 -1.66
N SER A 214 -26.27 6.44 -1.77
CA SER A 214 -26.95 6.32 -3.05
C SER A 214 -26.98 7.65 -3.79
N VAL A 215 -26.35 7.65 -4.97
CA VAL A 215 -26.48 8.62 -6.08
C VAL A 215 -25.45 9.76 -6.10
N GLU A 216 -24.32 9.53 -6.77
CA GLU A 216 -23.61 10.56 -7.54
C GLU A 216 -23.11 9.93 -8.85
N LEU A 217 -23.72 10.34 -9.97
CA LEU A 217 -23.40 9.88 -11.32
C LEU A 217 -22.16 10.63 -11.84
N LEU A 218 -21.08 9.90 -12.09
CA LEU A 218 -19.93 10.39 -12.84
C LEU A 218 -20.08 10.03 -14.34
N ASN A 219 -19.70 10.93 -15.24
CA ASN A 219 -19.83 10.78 -16.70
C ASN A 219 -19.26 9.45 -17.23
N ALA A 220 -20.10 8.66 -17.93
CA ALA A 220 -19.84 7.28 -18.35
C ALA A 220 -18.64 7.09 -19.30
N GLU A 221 -18.34 8.07 -20.16
CA GLU A 221 -17.35 7.93 -21.25
C GLU A 221 -15.89 7.91 -20.74
N LEU A 222 -15.60 8.57 -19.62
CA LEU A 222 -14.26 8.55 -19.01
C LEU A 222 -14.00 7.25 -18.22
N VAL A 223 -15.05 6.51 -17.86
CA VAL A 223 -14.98 5.35 -16.96
C VAL A 223 -14.60 4.07 -17.70
N GLU A 224 -14.98 3.95 -18.98
CA GLU A 224 -14.74 2.75 -19.78
C GLU A 224 -13.24 2.50 -20.02
N HIS A 225 -12.47 3.54 -20.35
CA HIS A 225 -11.01 3.43 -20.55
C HIS A 225 -10.22 3.16 -19.25
N MET A 226 -10.72 3.62 -18.09
CA MET A 226 -10.06 3.36 -16.80
C MET A 226 -10.34 1.95 -16.26
N THR A 227 -11.42 1.31 -16.71
CA THR A 227 -11.88 0.01 -16.18
C THR A 227 -11.00 -1.17 -16.56
N ILE A 228 -10.54 -1.23 -17.80
CA ILE A 228 -9.68 -2.33 -18.26
C ILE A 228 -8.31 -2.29 -17.55
N THR A 229 -7.77 -1.09 -17.31
CA THR A 229 -6.47 -0.95 -16.66
C THR A 229 -6.53 -1.37 -15.19
N ILE A 230 -7.60 -1.00 -14.49
CA ILE A 230 -7.74 -1.26 -13.04
C ILE A 230 -7.95 -2.76 -12.77
N VAL A 231 -8.79 -3.46 -13.55
CA VAL A 231 -8.97 -4.91 -13.40
C VAL A 231 -7.66 -5.67 -13.67
N ALA A 232 -6.91 -5.27 -14.70
CA ALA A 232 -5.58 -5.85 -14.95
C ALA A 232 -4.62 -5.59 -13.78
N PHE A 233 -4.69 -4.42 -13.14
CA PHE A 233 -3.91 -4.10 -11.95
C PHE A 233 -4.33 -4.92 -10.73
N GLU A 234 -5.62 -5.09 -10.48
CA GLU A 234 -6.11 -5.90 -9.36
C GLU A 234 -5.74 -7.37 -9.51
N ILE A 235 -5.79 -7.91 -10.73
CA ILE A 235 -5.28 -9.25 -11.04
C ILE A 235 -3.76 -9.30 -10.83
N LEU A 236 -3.02 -8.27 -11.24
CA LEU A 236 -1.56 -8.18 -11.04
C LEU A 236 -1.17 -8.21 -9.56
N TRP A 237 -2.01 -7.67 -8.69
CA TRP A 237 -1.85 -7.75 -7.25
C TRP A 237 -2.31 -9.14 -6.72
N CYS A 238 -3.51 -9.61 -7.07
CA CYS A 238 -4.08 -10.86 -6.54
C CYS A 238 -3.33 -12.13 -6.99
N VAL A 239 -2.75 -12.16 -8.18
CA VAL A 239 -2.05 -13.34 -8.74
C VAL A 239 -0.81 -13.74 -7.89
N PRO A 240 0.09 -12.82 -7.52
CA PRO A 240 1.15 -13.10 -6.56
C PRO A 240 0.69 -13.80 -5.26
N VAL A 241 -0.53 -13.52 -4.78
CA VAL A 241 -1.06 -14.19 -3.58
C VAL A 241 -1.25 -15.68 -3.81
N LEU A 242 -1.89 -16.06 -4.92
CA LEU A 242 -2.24 -17.45 -5.21
C LEU A 242 -1.01 -18.31 -5.47
N PHE A 243 -0.01 -17.77 -6.14
CA PHE A 243 1.21 -18.51 -6.48
C PHE A 243 2.26 -18.52 -5.37
N ILE A 244 2.26 -17.54 -4.46
CA ILE A 244 3.35 -17.34 -3.50
C ILE A 244 2.94 -17.72 -2.07
N PHE A 245 1.66 -17.99 -1.79
CA PHE A 245 1.18 -18.41 -0.47
C PHE A 245 2.01 -19.53 0.20
N PRO A 246 2.44 -20.61 -0.50
CA PRO A 246 3.28 -21.65 0.10
C PRO A 246 4.67 -21.14 0.50
N SER A 247 5.25 -20.23 -0.30
CA SER A 247 6.56 -19.64 -0.08
C SER A 247 6.51 -18.58 1.03
N VAL A 248 5.50 -17.70 1.04
CA VAL A 248 5.29 -16.69 2.10
C VAL A 248 5.09 -17.36 3.45
N ARG A 249 4.36 -18.50 3.52
CA ARG A 249 4.19 -19.28 4.76
C ARG A 249 5.53 -19.74 5.35
N LYS A 250 6.51 -20.09 4.51
CA LYS A 250 7.83 -20.56 4.95
C LYS A 250 8.70 -19.44 5.53
N PHE A 251 8.44 -18.19 5.15
CA PHE A 251 9.24 -17.02 5.52
C PHE A 251 8.46 -16.01 6.36
N ALA A 252 7.28 -16.37 6.87
CA ALA A 252 6.40 -15.48 7.62
C ALA A 252 7.01 -15.10 8.98
N LYS A 253 7.94 -14.14 8.98
CA LYS A 253 8.31 -13.36 10.16
C LYS A 253 7.06 -12.65 10.70
N SER A 254 7.07 -12.17 11.94
CA SER A 254 5.93 -11.42 12.51
C SER A 254 5.50 -10.23 11.64
N LEU A 255 6.45 -9.63 10.93
CA LEU A 255 6.23 -8.55 9.97
C LEU A 255 5.56 -8.98 8.65
N ALA A 256 5.52 -10.28 8.34
CA ALA A 256 4.74 -10.79 7.22
C ALA A 256 3.26 -11.00 7.59
N LEU A 257 2.95 -11.26 8.86
CA LEU A 257 1.59 -11.66 9.28
C LEU A 257 0.55 -10.58 9.00
N HIS A 258 0.82 -9.33 9.38
CA HIS A 258 -0.10 -8.22 9.14
C HIS A 258 -0.27 -7.93 7.65
N THR A 259 0.79 -8.14 6.85
CA THR A 259 0.73 -8.04 5.40
C THR A 259 -0.18 -9.14 4.81
N VAL A 260 0.03 -10.41 5.18
CA VAL A 260 -0.81 -11.53 4.74
C VAL A 260 -2.27 -11.33 5.15
N ALA A 261 -2.52 -10.90 6.39
CA ALA A 261 -3.86 -10.61 6.88
C ALA A 261 -4.55 -9.51 6.07
N GLY A 262 -3.83 -8.46 5.69
CA GLY A 262 -4.37 -7.39 4.84
C GLY A 262 -4.73 -7.88 3.44
N TRP A 263 -3.95 -8.76 2.84
CA TRP A 263 -4.29 -9.38 1.55
C TRP A 263 -5.49 -10.32 1.63
N MET A 264 -5.56 -11.15 2.67
CA MET A 264 -6.75 -11.98 2.90
C MET A 264 -8.00 -11.13 3.09
N ALA A 265 -7.89 -10.00 3.80
CA ALA A 265 -8.98 -9.05 3.96
C ALA A 265 -9.44 -8.43 2.64
N VAL A 266 -8.51 -8.13 1.72
CA VAL A 266 -8.82 -7.70 0.34
C VAL A 266 -9.62 -8.79 -0.40
N CYS A 267 -9.17 -10.04 -0.36
CA CYS A 267 -9.88 -11.14 -1.01
C CYS A 267 -11.29 -11.34 -0.41
N ILE A 268 -11.44 -11.23 0.91
CA ILE A 268 -12.75 -11.33 1.58
C ILE A 268 -13.67 -10.20 1.11
N ALA A 269 -13.18 -8.96 1.06
CA ALA A 269 -13.96 -7.82 0.60
C ALA A 269 -14.35 -7.96 -0.89
N PHE A 270 -13.44 -8.45 -1.72
CA PHE A 270 -13.70 -8.73 -3.13
C PHE A 270 -14.79 -9.79 -3.31
N ILE A 271 -14.68 -10.93 -2.61
CA ILE A 271 -15.71 -11.98 -2.64
C ILE A 271 -17.05 -11.43 -2.17
N TYR A 272 -17.06 -10.67 -1.06
CA TYR A 272 -18.26 -10.04 -0.52
C TYR A 272 -18.93 -9.12 -1.55
N GLN A 273 -18.16 -8.30 -2.27
CA GLN A 273 -18.68 -7.46 -3.35
C GLN A 273 -19.28 -8.27 -4.50
N MET A 274 -18.59 -9.34 -4.91
CA MET A 274 -19.07 -10.24 -5.96
C MET A 274 -20.37 -10.97 -5.58
N THR A 275 -20.50 -11.40 -4.32
CA THR A 275 -21.68 -12.13 -3.84
C THR A 275 -22.90 -11.26 -3.62
N ASN A 276 -22.71 -9.99 -3.27
CA ASN A 276 -23.83 -9.08 -2.99
C ASN A 276 -24.38 -8.36 -4.22
N GLY A 277 -23.96 -8.77 -5.42
CA GLY A 277 -24.66 -8.47 -6.66
C GLY A 277 -25.01 -6.99 -6.81
N ILE A 278 -24.02 -6.15 -7.11
CA ILE A 278 -24.34 -4.92 -7.85
C ILE A 278 -24.89 -5.43 -9.19
N ASP A 279 -26.08 -4.97 -9.57
CA ASP A 279 -26.78 -5.36 -10.80
C ASP A 279 -25.80 -5.42 -11.99
N ILE A 280 -25.54 -6.63 -12.50
CA ILE A 280 -24.47 -6.96 -13.46
C ILE A 280 -24.52 -6.10 -14.74
N HIS A 281 -25.63 -5.43 -15.03
CA HIS A 281 -25.82 -4.55 -16.18
C HIS A 281 -25.45 -3.07 -15.99
N LEU A 282 -25.44 -2.53 -14.76
CA LEU A 282 -24.89 -1.18 -14.48
C LEU A 282 -23.36 -1.21 -14.23
N VAL A 283 -22.84 -2.42 -14.13
CA VAL A 283 -21.60 -2.79 -13.47
C VAL A 283 -20.38 -2.81 -14.42
N THR A 284 -20.60 -3.13 -15.69
CA THR A 284 -19.53 -3.27 -16.68
C THR A 284 -18.80 -1.96 -17.01
N LEU A 285 -19.46 -0.81 -16.90
CA LEU A 285 -18.83 0.50 -17.17
C LEU A 285 -18.24 1.17 -15.92
N HIS A 286 -18.70 0.81 -14.71
CA HIS A 286 -18.29 1.45 -13.45
C HIS A 286 -17.18 0.70 -12.70
N PHE A 287 -16.79 -0.49 -13.17
CA PHE A 287 -15.87 -1.39 -12.46
C PHE A 287 -14.46 -0.83 -12.25
N GLY A 288 -13.97 0.08 -13.09
CA GLY A 288 -12.62 0.60 -12.96
C GLY A 288 -12.43 1.50 -11.77
N LEU A 289 -12.94 2.71 -11.90
CA LEU A 289 -12.72 3.76 -10.91
C LEU A 289 -13.30 3.37 -9.55
N PHE A 290 -14.45 2.67 -9.56
CA PHE A 290 -15.14 2.27 -8.35
C PHE A 290 -14.33 1.24 -7.57
N ILE A 291 -13.80 0.21 -8.23
CA ILE A 291 -13.09 -0.85 -7.51
C ILE A 291 -11.70 -0.37 -7.05
N ALA A 292 -10.98 0.42 -7.87
CA ALA A 292 -9.73 1.04 -7.44
C ALA A 292 -9.92 1.81 -6.13
N GLY A 293 -10.90 2.72 -6.07
CA GLY A 293 -11.18 3.53 -4.87
C GLY A 293 -11.41 2.71 -3.60
N HIS A 294 -11.97 1.51 -3.71
CA HIS A 294 -12.24 0.66 -2.53
C HIS A 294 -10.97 0.03 -1.95
N TYR A 295 -9.94 -0.15 -2.78
CA TYR A 295 -8.68 -0.77 -2.38
C TYR A 295 -7.54 0.23 -2.19
N ILE A 296 -7.69 1.49 -2.61
CA ILE A 296 -6.74 2.59 -2.34
C ILE A 296 -6.32 2.65 -0.86
N PRO A 297 -7.24 2.52 0.13
CA PRO A 297 -6.87 2.58 1.54
C PRO A 297 -5.87 1.50 1.98
N PHE A 298 -5.70 0.45 1.18
CA PHE A 298 -4.81 -0.68 1.43
C PHE A 298 -3.53 -0.64 0.59
N ILE A 299 -3.23 0.47 -0.10
CA ILE A 299 -2.01 0.62 -0.92
C ILE A 299 -0.73 0.33 -0.11
N ALA A 300 -0.71 0.68 1.17
CA ALA A 300 0.40 0.37 2.07
C ALA A 300 0.58 -1.14 2.25
N VAL A 301 -0.51 -1.90 2.39
CA VAL A 301 -0.50 -3.37 2.52
C VAL A 301 0.05 -4.01 1.26
N PHE A 302 -0.43 -3.57 0.09
CA PHE A 302 0.04 -4.05 -1.20
C PHE A 302 1.53 -3.77 -1.38
N SER A 303 1.96 -2.53 -1.11
CA SER A 303 3.36 -2.12 -1.20
C SER A 303 4.26 -2.97 -0.27
N PHE A 304 3.83 -3.23 0.97
CA PHE A 304 4.57 -4.10 1.89
C PHE A 304 4.64 -5.55 1.42
N ALA A 305 3.58 -6.08 0.80
CA ALA A 305 3.63 -7.43 0.26
C ALA A 305 4.57 -7.55 -0.92
N ALA A 306 4.56 -6.58 -1.84
CA ALA A 306 5.52 -6.57 -2.94
C ALA A 306 6.95 -6.62 -2.39
N VAL A 307 7.24 -5.84 -1.34
CA VAL A 307 8.53 -5.85 -0.65
C VAL A 307 8.83 -7.21 -0.01
N ASN A 308 7.91 -7.75 0.79
CA ASN A 308 8.12 -9.01 1.51
C ASN A 308 8.28 -10.21 0.55
N VAL A 309 7.51 -10.23 -0.53
CA VAL A 309 7.62 -11.23 -1.61
C VAL A 309 8.98 -11.10 -2.29
N SER A 310 9.36 -9.89 -2.69
CA SER A 310 10.65 -9.65 -3.36
C SER A 310 11.82 -9.98 -2.46
N GLU A 311 11.70 -9.70 -1.16
CA GLU A 311 12.72 -10.06 -0.17
C GLU A 311 12.83 -11.57 -0.01
N GLY A 312 11.70 -12.29 0.03
CA GLY A 312 11.63 -13.73 0.20
C GLY A 312 12.00 -14.56 -1.04
N LEU A 313 11.87 -14.00 -2.24
CA LEU A 313 12.31 -14.64 -3.48
C LEU A 313 13.84 -14.69 -3.59
N ILE A 314 14.56 -13.79 -2.90
CA ILE A 314 16.02 -13.76 -2.93
C ILE A 314 16.59 -14.95 -2.18
N THR A 315 17.41 -15.71 -2.89
CA THR A 315 18.17 -16.79 -2.30
C THR A 315 19.42 -16.24 -1.62
N GLU A 316 19.71 -16.68 -0.40
CA GLU A 316 20.99 -16.37 0.22
C GLU A 316 22.11 -17.03 -0.60
N ALA A 317 22.85 -16.20 -1.34
CA ALA A 317 24.04 -16.60 -2.09
C ALA A 317 25.31 -16.52 -1.22
N GLY A 318 25.18 -16.42 0.11
CA GLY A 318 26.31 -16.30 1.03
C GLY A 318 26.95 -14.91 1.09
N PHE A 319 26.43 -13.93 0.36
CA PHE A 319 26.81 -12.52 0.53
C PHE A 319 26.21 -11.96 1.82
N ASN A 320 27.07 -11.50 2.72
CA ASN A 320 26.66 -10.76 3.90
C ASN A 320 26.70 -9.25 3.59
N PRO A 321 25.54 -8.58 3.50
CA PRO A 321 25.45 -7.16 3.15
C PRO A 321 25.91 -6.19 4.26
N GLU A 322 26.20 -6.70 5.47
CA GLU A 322 26.64 -5.89 6.62
C GLU A 322 28.15 -5.64 6.58
N ASN A 323 28.94 -6.67 6.28
CA ASN A 323 30.40 -6.59 6.22
C ASN A 323 30.94 -6.66 4.78
N GLY A 324 30.08 -6.94 3.80
CA GLY A 324 30.46 -7.09 2.39
C GLY A 324 31.19 -8.40 2.09
N GLU A 325 31.26 -9.34 3.04
CA GLU A 325 31.93 -10.61 2.86
C GLU A 325 31.08 -11.59 2.06
N ILE A 326 31.72 -12.36 1.18
CA ILE A 326 31.08 -13.44 0.43
C ILE A 326 31.53 -14.77 1.03
N THR A 327 30.63 -15.42 1.76
CA THR A 327 30.84 -16.78 2.27
C THR A 327 30.26 -17.79 1.29
N ILE A 328 31.12 -18.35 0.44
CA ILE A 328 30.71 -19.36 -0.54
C ILE A 328 30.52 -20.70 0.19
N LYS A 329 29.29 -20.98 0.64
CA LYS A 329 28.92 -22.26 1.28
C LYS A 329 28.69 -23.41 0.30
N TYR A 330 28.61 -23.12 -1.00
CA TYR A 330 28.25 -24.06 -2.06
C TYR A 330 29.38 -24.16 -3.10
N ASP A 331 29.30 -25.13 -4.00
CA ASP A 331 30.20 -25.14 -5.17
C ASP A 331 30.00 -23.88 -6.04
N LEU A 332 31.04 -23.51 -6.79
CA LEU A 332 31.08 -22.28 -7.59
C LEU A 332 29.94 -22.23 -8.63
N ALA A 333 29.54 -23.38 -9.19
CA ALA A 333 28.46 -23.44 -10.17
C ALA A 333 27.10 -23.15 -9.52
N THR A 334 26.82 -23.71 -8.34
CA THR A 334 25.62 -23.38 -7.57
C THR A 334 25.59 -21.91 -7.13
N TYR A 335 26.72 -21.36 -6.69
CA TYR A 335 26.85 -19.94 -6.36
C TYR A 335 26.52 -19.06 -7.57
N GLY A 336 27.10 -19.35 -8.73
CA GLY A 336 26.85 -18.60 -9.98
C GLY A 336 25.39 -18.63 -10.40
N ARG A 337 24.73 -19.80 -10.35
CA ARG A 337 23.29 -19.90 -10.66
C ARG A 337 22.43 -19.07 -9.72
N ARG A 338 22.70 -19.08 -8.42
CA ARG A 338 21.98 -18.28 -7.42
C ARG A 338 22.18 -16.78 -7.62
N LEU A 339 23.41 -16.37 -7.97
CA LEU A 339 23.71 -14.97 -8.27
C LEU A 339 22.89 -14.48 -9.47
N ILE A 340 22.88 -15.24 -10.57
CA ILE A 340 22.09 -14.91 -11.77
C ILE A 340 20.60 -14.84 -11.41
N TYR A 341 20.08 -15.81 -10.65
CA TYR A 341 18.70 -15.82 -10.21
C TYR A 341 18.32 -14.57 -9.39
N ASN A 342 19.17 -14.16 -8.45
CA ASN A 342 18.95 -12.94 -7.66
C ASN A 342 19.00 -11.66 -8.52
N GLN A 343 19.88 -11.60 -9.53
CA GLN A 343 19.92 -10.46 -10.47
C GLN A 343 18.67 -10.40 -11.36
N LEU A 344 18.15 -11.55 -11.78
CA LEU A 344 16.89 -11.62 -12.51
C LEU A 344 15.72 -11.13 -11.65
N ILE A 345 15.63 -11.57 -10.39
CA ILE A 345 14.61 -11.05 -9.45
C ILE A 345 14.74 -9.53 -9.30
N TYR A 346 15.96 -9.02 -9.10
CA TYR A 346 16.21 -7.59 -9.01
C TYR A 346 15.71 -6.84 -10.25
N LEU A 347 16.05 -7.33 -11.45
CA LEU A 347 15.61 -6.73 -12.71
C LEU A 347 14.09 -6.76 -12.86
N ILE A 348 13.44 -7.86 -12.50
CA ILE A 348 11.97 -8.00 -12.51
C ILE A 348 11.33 -6.99 -11.56
N VAL A 349 11.85 -6.87 -10.34
CA VAL A 349 11.33 -5.93 -9.34
C VAL A 349 11.52 -4.48 -9.79
N LEU A 350 12.68 -4.16 -10.37
CA LEU A 350 12.95 -2.82 -10.89
C LEU A 350 12.03 -2.50 -12.06
N SER A 351 11.82 -3.46 -12.97
CA SER A 351 10.91 -3.34 -14.10
C SER A 351 9.47 -3.17 -13.62
N PHE A 352 9.05 -3.91 -12.59
CA PHE A 352 7.74 -3.75 -11.96
C PHE A 352 7.60 -2.38 -11.30
N SER A 353 8.62 -1.91 -10.58
CA SER A 353 8.63 -0.57 -9.98
C SER A 353 8.56 0.53 -11.05
N PHE A 354 9.26 0.34 -12.17
CA PHE A 354 9.19 1.22 -13.35
C PHE A 354 7.77 1.22 -13.93
N VAL A 355 7.19 0.06 -14.17
CA VAL A 355 5.81 -0.06 -14.68
C VAL A 355 4.81 0.58 -13.71
N LEU A 356 4.97 0.42 -12.40
CA LEU A 356 4.11 1.08 -11.42
C LEU A 356 4.25 2.60 -11.50
N PHE A 357 5.47 3.11 -11.55
CA PHE A 357 5.76 4.54 -11.65
C PHE A 357 5.24 5.15 -12.97
N PHE A 358 5.29 4.40 -14.07
CA PHE A 358 4.89 4.86 -15.41
C PHE A 358 3.53 4.34 -15.88
N SER A 359 2.80 3.57 -15.07
CA SER A 359 1.48 3.03 -15.41
C SER A 359 0.49 4.11 -15.83
N ASN A 360 0.71 5.34 -15.37
CA ASN A 360 -0.11 6.52 -15.68
C ASN A 360 0.43 7.36 -16.85
N PHE A 361 1.64 7.07 -17.34
CA PHE A 361 2.24 7.80 -18.48
C PHE A 361 1.39 7.73 -19.76
N PRO A 362 0.76 6.59 -20.12
CA PRO A 362 -0.16 6.55 -21.26
C PRO A 362 -1.36 7.49 -21.09
N PHE A 363 -1.94 7.59 -19.88
CA PHE A 363 -3.04 8.52 -19.61
C PHE A 363 -2.62 9.98 -19.74
N TYR A 364 -1.40 10.32 -19.30
CA TYR A 364 -0.84 11.66 -19.49
C TYR A 364 -0.60 11.98 -20.97
N LEU A 365 -0.21 11.00 -21.79
CA LEU A 365 -0.04 11.19 -23.24
C LEU A 365 -1.38 11.32 -23.98
N LEU A 366 -2.40 10.55 -23.58
CA LEU A 366 -3.71 10.51 -24.24
C LEU A 366 -4.57 11.77 -24.01
N ARG A 367 -4.37 12.52 -22.91
CA ARG A 367 -5.06 13.81 -22.68
C ARG A 367 -4.45 15.01 -23.42
N ILE A 368 -3.35 14.82 -24.14
CA ILE A 368 -2.63 15.89 -24.86
C ILE A 368 -3.03 15.93 -26.36
N SER A 369 -3.61 14.86 -26.88
CA SER A 369 -4.32 14.84 -28.18
C SER A 369 -5.76 15.26 -28.01
#